data_AF-A0A959S6G8-F1
#
_entry.id   AF-A0A959S6G8-F1
#
_cell.length_a   1.000
_cell.length_b   1.000
_cell.length_c   1.000
_cell.angle_alpha   90.00
_cell.angle_beta   90.00
_cell.angle_gamma   90.00
#
_symmetry.space_group_name_H-M   'P 1'
#
loop_
_entity.id
_entity.type
_entity.pdbx_description
1 polymer ?
#
loop_
_entity_poly.entity_id
_entity_poly.type
_entity_poly.pdbx_seq_one_letter_code
_entity_poly.pdbx_strand_id
1 'polypeptide(L)'
;VKTHSQSLSHLHIPKVVTPRYRSWGDILTWSLQENVPGEFPFTAGIYPFKREEEDPTRMFAGEGGPERTNRRFHYVSQGMPAKRLSTAFDSVTLYGNDPGHRPDIYGKIGNSGVSICCLDDAKKLYSGFNLADPKTSVSMTINGPAPMLLSFFMNAAIDQQCELYIRKNGLEAEVEKKIAAIYAGKERPKYHGELPEGNDGLGLMLLGV
;
A
#
# COMPACT_ATOMS: atom_id res chain seq x y z
N VAL A 1 5.87 25.27 -10.79
CA VAL A 1 5.22 24.20 -11.59
C VAL A 1 5.30 24.59 -13.06
N LYS A 2 5.75 23.69 -13.94
CA LYS A 2 5.73 23.94 -15.39
C LYS A 2 4.26 23.98 -15.84
N THR A 3 3.79 25.10 -16.39
CA THR A 3 2.37 25.30 -16.73
C THR A 3 2.01 24.89 -18.15
N HIS A 4 3.00 24.53 -18.97
CA HIS A 4 2.82 24.13 -20.37
C HIS A 4 3.64 22.89 -20.72
N SER A 5 3.14 22.04 -21.60
CA SER A 5 3.87 20.96 -22.25
C SER A 5 4.02 21.25 -23.74
N GLN A 6 5.21 21.10 -24.30
CA GLN A 6 5.44 21.28 -25.72
C GLN A 6 5.14 19.97 -26.47
N SER A 7 4.31 20.02 -27.51
CA SER A 7 4.04 18.86 -28.37
C SER A 7 5.17 18.62 -29.37
N LEU A 8 5.12 17.48 -30.06
CA LEU A 8 6.04 17.17 -31.17
C LEU A 8 5.97 18.21 -32.31
N SER A 9 4.83 18.85 -32.50
CA SER A 9 4.64 19.95 -33.46
C SER A 9 5.00 21.33 -32.89
N HIS A 10 5.72 21.37 -31.76
CA HIS A 10 6.16 22.57 -31.05
C HIS A 10 5.04 23.46 -30.48
N LEU A 11 3.81 22.94 -30.37
CA LEU A 11 2.71 23.68 -29.73
C LEU A 11 2.88 23.69 -28.21
N HIS A 12 2.73 24.86 -27.59
CA HIS A 12 2.72 25.00 -26.13
C HIS A 12 1.31 24.74 -25.60
N ILE A 13 1.07 23.53 -25.09
CA ILE A 13 -0.22 23.11 -24.54
C ILE A 13 -0.26 23.49 -23.06
N PRO A 14 -1.15 24.41 -22.62
CA PRO A 14 -1.29 24.76 -21.21
C PRO A 14 -1.92 23.64 -20.39
N LYS A 15 -1.53 23.52 -19.11
CA LYS A 15 -2.14 22.58 -18.15
C LYS A 15 -3.56 23.01 -17.73
N VAL A 16 -3.83 24.30 -17.70
CA VAL A 16 -5.14 24.89 -17.37
C VAL A 16 -5.47 25.93 -18.43
N VAL A 17 -6.67 25.85 -19.00
CA VAL A 17 -7.19 26.81 -19.99
C VAL A 17 -8.36 27.55 -19.37
N THR A 18 -8.33 28.88 -19.41
CA THR A 18 -9.43 29.72 -18.96
C THR A 18 -10.37 30.07 -20.12
N PRO A 19 -11.66 30.31 -19.86
CA PRO A 19 -12.58 30.74 -20.91
C PRO A 19 -12.20 32.12 -21.45
N ARG A 20 -12.62 32.43 -22.68
CA ARG A 20 -12.42 33.73 -23.33
C ARG A 20 -13.65 34.64 -23.23
N TYR A 21 -14.36 34.58 -22.10
CA TYR A 21 -15.55 35.40 -21.86
C TYR A 21 -15.20 36.88 -21.80
N ARG A 22 -16.12 37.73 -22.26
CA ARG A 22 -16.01 39.20 -22.18
C ARG A 22 -17.08 39.81 -21.28
N SER A 23 -18.21 39.13 -21.09
CA SER A 23 -19.27 39.56 -20.19
C SER A 23 -18.85 39.35 -18.73
N TRP A 24 -19.02 40.39 -17.90
CA TRP A 24 -18.81 40.28 -16.46
C TRP A 24 -19.73 39.24 -15.82
N GLY A 25 -20.96 39.07 -16.34
CA GLY A 25 -21.90 38.07 -15.86
C GLY A 25 -21.41 36.65 -16.11
N ASP A 26 -20.84 36.38 -17.28
CA ASP A 26 -20.30 35.05 -17.63
C ASP A 26 -19.06 34.73 -16.80
N ILE A 27 -18.17 35.72 -16.62
CA ILE A 27 -16.96 35.57 -15.79
C ILE A 27 -17.36 35.28 -14.34
N LEU A 28 -18.29 36.05 -13.77
CA LEU A 28 -18.74 35.85 -12.39
C LEU A 28 -19.40 34.48 -12.22
N THR A 29 -20.27 34.09 -13.15
CA THR A 29 -20.95 32.78 -13.11
C THR A 29 -19.94 31.65 -13.15
N TRP A 30 -18.97 31.71 -14.07
CA TRP A 30 -17.92 30.71 -14.17
C TRP A 30 -17.04 30.66 -12.92
N SER A 31 -16.61 31.79 -12.39
CA SER A 31 -15.80 31.85 -11.16
C SER A 31 -16.54 31.33 -9.92
N LEU A 32 -17.88 31.41 -9.88
CA LEU A 32 -18.68 30.91 -8.76
C LEU A 32 -19.07 29.42 -8.90
N GLN A 33 -19.13 28.88 -10.11
CA GLN A 33 -19.62 27.51 -10.37
C GLN A 33 -18.50 26.53 -10.77
N GLU A 34 -17.54 26.97 -11.59
CA GLU A 34 -16.61 26.07 -12.29
C GLU A 34 -15.18 26.63 -12.37
N ASN A 35 -14.78 27.38 -11.34
CA ASN A 35 -13.49 28.07 -11.26
C ASN A 35 -12.27 27.17 -11.56
N VAL A 36 -11.09 27.78 -11.70
CA VAL A 36 -9.83 27.05 -11.89
C VAL A 36 -9.61 25.98 -10.81
N PRO A 37 -8.88 24.89 -11.12
CA PRO A 37 -8.51 23.90 -10.12
C PRO A 37 -7.81 24.56 -8.93
N GLY A 38 -8.10 24.11 -7.70
CA GLY A 38 -7.53 24.65 -6.47
C GLY A 38 -8.24 25.90 -5.92
N GLU A 39 -9.28 26.39 -6.58
CA GLU A 39 -10.11 27.49 -6.08
C GLU A 39 -11.57 27.05 -5.92
N PHE A 40 -12.28 27.65 -4.96
CA PHE A 40 -13.70 27.37 -4.72
C PHE A 40 -14.53 27.61 -6.00
N PRO A 41 -15.52 26.74 -6.32
CA PRO A 41 -16.01 25.60 -5.54
C PRO A 41 -15.28 24.27 -5.80
N PHE A 42 -14.05 24.32 -6.34
CA PHE A 42 -13.18 23.17 -6.60
C PHE A 42 -13.71 22.19 -7.65
N THR A 43 -14.66 22.62 -8.48
CA THR A 43 -15.29 21.81 -9.53
C THR A 43 -14.26 21.20 -10.48
N ALA A 44 -13.23 21.97 -10.85
CA ALA A 44 -12.16 21.51 -11.73
C ALA A 44 -11.01 20.76 -10.99
N GLY A 45 -11.13 20.59 -9.68
CA GLY A 45 -10.18 19.89 -8.83
C GLY A 45 -9.83 20.65 -7.55
N ILE A 46 -9.51 19.91 -6.49
CA ILE A 46 -9.14 20.48 -5.19
C ILE A 46 -7.71 21.04 -5.12
N TYR A 47 -6.86 20.72 -6.11
CA TYR A 47 -5.48 21.20 -6.18
C TYR A 47 -5.25 22.01 -7.47
N PRO A 48 -4.39 23.04 -7.44
CA PRO A 48 -4.08 23.84 -8.62
C PRO A 48 -3.51 23.06 -9.80
N PHE A 49 -2.71 22.03 -9.50
CA PHE A 49 -2.12 21.14 -10.50
C PHE A 49 -2.07 19.70 -9.97
N LYS A 50 -2.08 18.73 -10.89
CA LYS A 50 -1.81 17.32 -10.55
C LYS A 50 -0.36 17.18 -10.07
N ARG A 51 -0.12 16.23 -9.15
CA ARG A 51 1.24 15.86 -8.74
C ARG A 51 2.02 15.30 -9.93
N GLU A 52 3.31 15.65 -10.01
CA GLU A 52 4.20 15.16 -11.08
C GLU A 52 4.89 13.84 -10.69
N GLU A 53 5.05 13.59 -9.38
CA GLU A 53 5.82 12.44 -8.87
C GLU A 53 4.97 11.21 -8.53
N GLU A 54 3.65 11.37 -8.43
CA GLU A 54 2.75 10.35 -7.93
C GLU A 54 1.50 10.23 -8.81
N ASP A 55 1.53 9.24 -9.70
CA ASP A 55 0.35 8.88 -10.48
C ASP A 55 -0.78 8.37 -9.56
N PRO A 56 -2.04 8.66 -9.88
CA PRO A 56 -3.17 8.32 -9.01
C PRO A 56 -3.45 6.81 -8.94
N THR A 57 -2.89 6.03 -9.86
CA THR A 57 -3.08 4.57 -9.96
C THR A 57 -2.82 3.90 -8.62
N ARG A 58 -3.79 3.09 -8.17
CA ARG A 58 -3.70 2.29 -6.95
C ARG A 58 -4.13 0.87 -7.28
N MET A 59 -3.24 -0.09 -7.09
CA MET A 59 -3.44 -1.45 -7.57
C MET A 59 -4.14 -2.29 -6.50
N PHE A 60 -5.34 -2.76 -6.82
CA PHE A 60 -6.14 -3.64 -5.97
C PHE A 60 -5.70 -5.09 -6.15
N ALA A 61 -5.26 -5.73 -5.07
CA ALA A 61 -4.84 -7.13 -5.08
C ALA A 61 -5.12 -7.84 -3.76
N GLY A 62 -5.38 -9.13 -3.86
CA GLY A 62 -5.61 -10.05 -2.74
C GLY A 62 -6.07 -11.38 -3.28
N GLU A 63 -5.25 -12.42 -3.13
CA GLU A 63 -5.58 -13.78 -3.54
C GLU A 63 -4.65 -14.77 -2.82
N GLY A 64 -5.22 -15.84 -2.27
CA GLY A 64 -4.49 -16.91 -1.61
C GLY A 64 -3.84 -16.46 -0.30
N GLY A 65 -2.63 -16.95 -0.05
CA GLY A 65 -1.84 -16.58 1.13
C GLY A 65 -1.11 -15.24 0.99
N PRO A 66 -0.51 -14.75 2.10
CA PRO A 66 0.18 -13.47 2.13
C PRO A 66 1.34 -13.39 1.12
N GLU A 67 2.11 -14.47 0.91
CA GLU A 67 3.23 -14.50 -0.03
C GLU A 67 2.80 -14.37 -1.49
N ARG A 68 1.66 -14.97 -1.87
CA ARG A 68 1.10 -14.84 -3.23
C ARG A 68 0.66 -13.41 -3.51
N THR A 69 -0.01 -12.79 -2.53
CA THR A 69 -0.44 -11.40 -2.65
C THR A 69 0.74 -10.43 -2.59
N ASN A 70 1.76 -10.71 -1.77
CA ASN A 70 3.03 -9.95 -1.75
C ASN A 70 3.70 -9.96 -3.13
N ARG A 71 3.84 -11.14 -3.75
CA ARG A 71 4.36 -11.29 -5.12
C ARG A 71 3.55 -10.48 -6.13
N ARG A 72 2.22 -10.48 -6.00
CA ARG A 72 1.36 -9.63 -6.84
C ARG A 72 1.62 -8.14 -6.62
N PHE A 73 1.77 -7.68 -5.37
CA PHE A 73 2.08 -6.28 -5.08
C PHE A 73 3.43 -5.84 -5.68
N HIS A 74 4.46 -6.68 -5.57
CA HIS A 74 5.77 -6.38 -6.18
C HIS A 74 5.66 -6.29 -7.70
N TYR A 75 4.96 -7.24 -8.33
CA TYR A 75 4.72 -7.22 -9.78
C TYR A 75 3.98 -5.96 -10.24
N VAL A 76 2.84 -5.61 -9.61
CA VAL A 76 2.01 -4.48 -10.08
C VAL A 76 2.60 -3.11 -9.75
N SER A 77 3.59 -3.05 -8.86
CA SER A 77 4.26 -1.80 -8.50
C SER A 77 5.68 -1.71 -9.06
N GLN A 78 6.11 -2.68 -9.86
CA GLN A 78 7.44 -2.72 -10.46
C GLN A 78 7.66 -1.48 -11.34
N GLY A 79 8.83 -0.85 -11.22
CA GLY A 79 9.18 0.36 -11.96
C GLY A 79 8.42 1.64 -11.55
N MET A 80 7.41 1.57 -10.68
CA MET A 80 6.69 2.74 -10.20
C MET A 80 7.45 3.42 -9.04
N PRO A 81 7.66 4.75 -9.08
CA PRO A 81 8.40 5.49 -8.05
C PRO A 81 7.62 5.63 -6.73
N ALA A 82 6.29 5.57 -6.77
CA ALA A 82 5.42 5.57 -5.61
C ALA A 82 4.70 4.22 -5.49
N LYS A 83 4.68 3.65 -4.28
CA LYS A 83 4.07 2.34 -4.01
C LYS A 83 2.67 2.56 -3.40
N ARG A 84 1.64 2.51 -4.23
CA ARG A 84 0.24 2.70 -3.83
C ARG A 84 -0.51 1.36 -3.85
N LEU A 85 -0.48 0.66 -2.72
CA LEU A 85 -1.06 -0.67 -2.59
C LEU A 85 -2.54 -0.57 -2.17
N SER A 86 -3.35 -1.52 -2.61
CA SER A 86 -4.70 -1.72 -2.07
C SER A 86 -5.00 -3.19 -1.86
N THR A 87 -5.30 -3.55 -0.61
CA THR A 87 -5.47 -4.94 -0.17
C THR A 87 -6.94 -5.34 -0.12
N ALA A 88 -7.23 -6.50 -0.68
CA ALA A 88 -8.50 -7.21 -0.59
C ALA A 88 -8.34 -8.44 0.32
N PHE A 89 -9.20 -8.60 1.33
CA PHE A 89 -9.15 -9.74 2.25
C PHE A 89 -10.20 -10.80 1.87
N ASP A 90 -9.89 -12.06 2.15
CA ASP A 90 -10.84 -13.16 1.90
C ASP A 90 -12.04 -13.08 2.86
N SER A 91 -13.11 -13.82 2.53
CA SER A 91 -14.33 -13.76 3.35
C SER A 91 -14.12 -14.26 4.79
N VAL A 92 -13.15 -15.12 5.06
CA VAL A 92 -12.85 -15.62 6.40
C VAL A 92 -12.27 -14.49 7.26
N THR A 93 -11.26 -13.79 6.75
CA THR A 93 -10.65 -12.59 7.36
C THR A 93 -11.65 -11.45 7.49
N LEU A 94 -12.48 -11.19 6.47
CA LEU A 94 -13.48 -10.12 6.49
C LEU A 94 -14.48 -10.24 7.64
N TYR A 95 -14.71 -11.46 8.13
CA TYR A 95 -15.59 -11.77 9.26
C TYR A 95 -14.84 -12.05 10.57
N GLY A 96 -13.52 -11.83 10.61
CA GLY A 96 -12.72 -11.95 11.82
C GLY A 96 -12.58 -13.39 12.34
N ASN A 97 -12.60 -14.37 11.45
CA ASN A 97 -12.40 -15.78 11.81
C ASN A 97 -10.99 -16.24 11.41
N ASP A 98 -10.50 -17.24 12.12
CA ASP A 98 -9.30 -17.97 11.73
C ASP A 98 -9.61 -19.01 10.65
N PRO A 99 -8.66 -19.30 9.75
CA PRO A 99 -8.77 -20.42 8.82
C PRO A 99 -8.90 -21.74 9.58
N GLY A 100 -9.72 -22.65 9.07
CA GLY A 100 -9.94 -23.94 9.70
C GLY A 100 -10.42 -25.01 8.72
N HIS A 101 -10.32 -26.27 9.13
CA HIS A 101 -10.70 -27.44 8.30
C HIS A 101 -12.21 -27.61 8.12
N ARG A 102 -13.04 -26.89 8.88
CA ARG A 102 -14.50 -26.98 8.78
C ARG A 102 -14.93 -26.57 7.36
N PRO A 103 -15.73 -27.36 6.63
CA PRO A 103 -15.96 -27.14 5.20
C PRO A 103 -16.54 -25.78 4.81
N ASP A 104 -17.33 -25.17 5.68
CA ASP A 104 -17.91 -23.83 5.51
C ASP A 104 -16.87 -22.70 5.57
N ILE A 105 -15.72 -22.93 6.22
CA ILE A 105 -14.55 -22.05 6.29
C ILE A 105 -13.55 -22.45 5.21
N TYR A 106 -13.15 -23.73 5.17
CA TYR A 106 -12.05 -24.23 4.35
C TYR A 106 -12.17 -23.87 2.87
N GLY A 107 -13.37 -24.02 2.31
CA GLY A 107 -13.64 -23.70 0.90
C GLY A 107 -13.58 -22.20 0.55
N LYS A 108 -13.42 -21.32 1.54
CA LYS A 108 -13.41 -19.86 1.38
C LYS A 108 -12.05 -19.22 1.65
N ILE A 109 -11.11 -19.97 2.26
CA ILE A 109 -9.79 -19.47 2.64
C ILE A 109 -9.02 -19.03 1.39
N GLY A 110 -8.58 -17.78 1.37
CA GLY A 110 -7.79 -17.21 0.28
C GLY A 110 -8.55 -17.00 -1.04
N ASN A 111 -9.88 -17.23 -1.04
CA ASN A 111 -10.74 -16.95 -2.19
C ASN A 111 -11.27 -15.52 -2.13
N SER A 112 -11.27 -14.84 -3.28
CA SER A 112 -11.71 -13.44 -3.42
C SER A 112 -10.95 -12.42 -2.56
N GLY A 113 -9.80 -12.80 -2.02
CA GLY A 113 -8.93 -11.94 -1.21
C GLY A 113 -7.79 -12.73 -0.57
N VAL A 114 -6.89 -12.02 0.10
CA VAL A 114 -5.81 -12.65 0.88
C VAL A 114 -6.32 -13.13 2.23
N SER A 115 -5.91 -14.32 2.66
CA SER A 115 -6.16 -14.85 4.00
C SER A 115 -5.12 -14.32 4.97
N ILE A 116 -5.55 -13.55 5.98
CA ILE A 116 -4.69 -12.98 7.04
C ILE A 116 -5.33 -13.29 8.39
N CYS A 117 -4.72 -14.17 9.19
CA CYS A 117 -5.22 -14.50 10.52
C CYS A 117 -4.28 -14.10 11.66
N CYS A 118 -3.02 -13.80 11.36
CA CYS A 118 -2.05 -13.38 12.36
C CYS A 118 -1.19 -12.19 11.92
N LEU A 119 -0.46 -11.61 12.87
CA LEU A 119 0.47 -10.53 12.61
C LEU A 119 1.56 -10.95 11.60
N ASP A 120 2.08 -12.17 11.69
CA ASP A 120 3.12 -12.66 10.77
C ASP A 120 2.62 -12.72 9.32
N ASP A 121 1.34 -12.98 9.09
CA ASP A 121 0.76 -12.92 7.75
C ASP A 121 0.78 -11.49 7.20
N ALA A 122 0.49 -10.49 8.05
CA ALA A 122 0.60 -9.09 7.66
C ALA A 122 2.06 -8.67 7.40
N LYS A 123 3.01 -9.16 8.23
CA LYS A 123 4.46 -8.96 8.02
C LYS A 123 4.89 -9.51 6.64
N LYS A 124 4.48 -10.74 6.31
CA LYS A 124 4.75 -11.38 5.01
C LYS A 124 4.09 -10.63 3.84
N LEU A 125 2.82 -10.26 4.00
CA LEU A 125 2.01 -9.56 2.99
C LEU A 125 2.70 -8.26 2.52
N TYR A 126 3.24 -7.49 3.45
CA TYR A 126 3.86 -6.19 3.16
C TYR A 126 5.40 -6.22 3.15
N SER A 127 6.02 -7.40 3.23
CA SER A 127 7.47 -7.53 3.16
C SER A 127 8.07 -6.95 1.88
N GLY A 128 9.24 -6.33 2.00
CA GLY A 128 9.91 -5.62 0.91
C GLY A 128 9.30 -4.26 0.53
N PHE A 129 8.25 -3.81 1.22
CA PHE A 129 7.74 -2.43 1.13
C PHE A 129 7.98 -1.71 2.44
N ASN A 130 8.80 -0.65 2.43
CA ASN A 130 8.95 0.19 3.62
C ASN A 130 7.65 0.98 3.88
N LEU A 131 6.87 0.54 4.88
CA LEU A 131 5.56 1.10 5.21
C LEU A 131 5.63 2.52 5.80
N ALA A 132 6.80 2.94 6.29
CA ALA A 132 7.04 4.29 6.78
C ALA A 132 7.64 5.23 5.72
N ASP A 133 7.86 4.75 4.49
CA ASP A 133 8.37 5.57 3.41
C ASP A 133 7.29 6.59 2.94
N PRO A 134 7.62 7.87 2.76
CA PRO A 134 6.67 8.90 2.33
C PRO A 134 6.05 8.66 0.95
N LYS A 135 6.67 7.80 0.12
CA LYS A 135 6.18 7.39 -1.21
C LYS A 135 5.46 6.05 -1.19
N THR A 136 5.29 5.43 -0.02
CA THR A 136 4.51 4.20 0.16
C THR A 136 3.20 4.51 0.87
N SER A 137 2.08 4.05 0.31
CA SER A 137 0.77 4.13 0.96
C SER A 137 -0.03 2.87 0.72
N VAL A 138 -0.61 2.33 1.79
CA VAL A 138 -1.43 1.11 1.77
C VAL A 138 -2.87 1.45 2.09
N SER A 139 -3.79 0.98 1.25
CA SER A 139 -5.23 1.00 1.49
C SER A 139 -5.68 -0.42 1.83
N MET A 140 -6.50 -0.60 2.86
CA MET A 140 -7.01 -1.90 3.29
C MET A 140 -8.54 -1.86 3.32
N THR A 141 -9.21 -2.72 2.55
CA THR A 141 -10.68 -2.74 2.49
C THR A 141 -11.23 -3.72 3.51
N ILE A 142 -11.47 -3.25 4.74
CA ILE A 142 -11.92 -4.08 5.87
C ILE A 142 -12.95 -3.31 6.71
N ASN A 143 -13.93 -4.04 7.28
CA ASN A 143 -15.02 -3.44 8.08
C ASN A 143 -15.02 -4.01 9.51
N GLY A 144 -15.67 -5.16 9.74
CA GLY A 144 -15.91 -5.72 11.08
C GLY A 144 -14.64 -5.83 11.95
N PRO A 145 -13.60 -6.56 11.52
CA PRO A 145 -12.38 -6.71 12.29
C PRO A 145 -11.32 -5.63 11.97
N ALA A 146 -11.73 -4.47 11.44
CA ALA A 146 -10.81 -3.40 11.07
C ALA A 146 -9.83 -2.98 12.19
N PRO A 147 -10.23 -2.85 13.48
CA PRO A 147 -9.29 -2.52 14.55
C PRO A 147 -8.19 -3.56 14.74
N MET A 148 -8.52 -4.84 14.58
CA MET A 148 -7.56 -5.94 14.67
C MET A 148 -6.56 -5.90 13.51
N LEU A 149 -7.04 -5.80 12.27
CA LEU A 149 -6.17 -5.74 11.09
C LEU A 149 -5.32 -4.45 11.08
N LEU A 150 -5.86 -3.33 11.57
CA LEU A 150 -5.10 -2.11 11.78
C LEU A 150 -3.97 -2.31 12.80
N SER A 151 -4.23 -3.04 13.89
CA SER A 151 -3.19 -3.38 14.87
C SER A 151 -2.09 -4.23 14.25
N PHE A 152 -2.42 -5.18 13.37
CA PHE A 152 -1.43 -5.97 12.65
C PHE A 152 -0.60 -5.11 11.71
N PHE A 153 -1.25 -4.22 10.95
CA PHE A 153 -0.56 -3.31 10.05
C PHE A 153 0.42 -2.38 10.79
N MET A 154 -0.02 -1.78 11.90
CA MET A 154 0.82 -0.88 12.70
C MET A 154 2.03 -1.60 13.29
N ASN A 155 1.85 -2.82 13.83
CA ASN A 155 2.97 -3.60 14.35
C ASN A 155 3.92 -4.04 13.24
N ALA A 156 3.42 -4.45 12.07
CA ALA A 156 4.27 -4.78 10.92
C ALA A 156 5.11 -3.56 10.48
N ALA A 157 4.52 -2.36 10.45
CA ALA A 157 5.24 -1.13 10.11
C ALA A 157 6.31 -0.77 11.17
N ILE A 158 5.99 -0.91 12.46
CA ILE A 158 6.93 -0.71 13.56
C ILE A 158 8.10 -1.69 13.46
N ASP A 159 7.80 -2.97 13.26
CA ASP A 159 8.82 -4.02 13.18
C ASP A 159 9.77 -3.81 11.99
N GLN A 160 9.28 -3.34 10.85
CA GLN A 160 10.16 -2.93 9.75
C GLN A 160 11.16 -1.86 10.17
N GLN A 161 10.75 -0.87 10.96
CA GLN A 161 11.67 0.17 11.45
C GLN A 161 12.64 -0.38 12.51
N CYS A 162 12.20 -1.32 13.34
CA CYS A 162 13.07 -2.07 14.24
C CYS A 162 14.13 -2.85 13.45
N GLU A 163 13.75 -3.54 12.37
CA GLU A 163 14.70 -4.27 11.51
C GLU A 163 15.73 -3.35 10.87
N LEU A 164 15.30 -2.19 10.35
CA LEU A 164 16.22 -1.18 9.81
C LEU A 164 17.18 -0.66 10.88
N TYR A 165 16.69 -0.45 12.10
CA TYR A 165 17.53 -0.05 13.24
C TYR A 165 18.54 -1.15 13.62
N ILE A 166 18.11 -2.40 13.70
CA ILE A 166 18.95 -3.55 14.02
C ILE A 166 20.10 -3.65 13.01
N ARG A 167 19.78 -3.61 11.71
CA ARG A 167 20.78 -3.64 10.62
C ARG A 167 21.74 -2.45 10.67
N LYS A 168 21.21 -1.25 10.90
CA LYS A 168 22.02 -0.02 10.99
C LYS A 168 23.03 -0.05 12.14
N ASN A 169 22.71 -0.75 13.24
CA ASN A 169 23.54 -0.80 14.44
C ASN A 169 24.34 -2.11 14.59
N GLY A 170 24.28 -3.03 13.61
CA GLY A 170 25.03 -4.29 13.67
C GLY A 170 24.54 -5.24 14.76
N LEU A 171 23.26 -5.18 15.13
CA LEU A 171 22.68 -5.95 16.25
C LEU A 171 22.12 -7.32 15.84
N GLU A 172 22.28 -7.73 14.57
CA GLU A 172 21.68 -8.93 14.00
C GLU A 172 22.06 -10.19 14.78
N ALA A 173 23.33 -10.35 15.16
CA ALA A 173 23.79 -11.52 15.90
C ALA A 173 23.17 -11.62 17.31
N GLU A 174 22.98 -10.49 17.97
CA GLU A 174 22.34 -10.45 19.29
C GLU A 174 20.85 -10.79 19.19
N VAL A 175 20.17 -10.20 18.21
CA VAL A 175 18.75 -10.45 17.94
C VAL A 175 18.55 -11.91 17.55
N GLU A 176 19.35 -12.46 16.64
CA GLU A 176 19.24 -13.85 16.21
C GLU A 176 19.45 -14.81 17.39
N LYS A 177 20.39 -14.52 18.30
CA LYS A 177 20.57 -15.30 19.52
C LYS A 177 19.32 -15.30 20.41
N LYS A 178 18.65 -14.16 20.55
CA LYS A 178 17.39 -14.04 21.31
C LYS A 178 16.25 -14.82 20.63
N ILE A 179 16.11 -14.69 19.31
CA ILE A 179 15.09 -15.41 18.55
C ILE A 179 15.31 -16.93 18.61
N ALA A 180 16.55 -17.38 18.45
CA ALA A 180 16.91 -18.80 18.58
C ALA A 180 16.55 -19.37 19.96
N ALA A 181 16.64 -18.56 21.03
CA ALA A 181 16.21 -18.96 22.36
C ALA A 181 14.68 -19.05 22.48
N ILE A 182 13.92 -18.10 21.92
CA ILE A 182 12.45 -18.12 21.89
C ILE A 182 11.93 -19.36 21.16
N TYR A 183 12.61 -19.73 20.06
CA TYR A 183 12.25 -20.85 19.19
C TYR A 183 13.03 -22.13 19.48
N ALA A 184 13.67 -22.25 20.65
CA ALA A 184 14.37 -23.46 21.03
C ALA A 184 13.39 -24.66 21.05
N GLY A 185 13.60 -25.62 20.14
CA GLY A 185 12.75 -26.80 20.00
C GLY A 185 11.40 -26.55 19.28
N LYS A 186 11.23 -25.40 18.61
CA LYS A 186 10.03 -25.06 17.82
C LYS A 186 10.43 -24.59 16.42
N GLU A 187 9.54 -24.75 15.45
CA GLU A 187 9.77 -24.17 14.12
C GLU A 187 9.50 -22.65 14.15
N ARG A 188 10.45 -21.88 13.61
CA ARG A 188 10.31 -20.43 13.44
C ARG A 188 9.44 -20.13 12.21
N PRO A 189 8.47 -19.20 12.30
CA PRO A 189 7.74 -18.71 11.15
C PRO A 189 8.69 -18.15 10.09
N LYS A 190 8.46 -18.51 8.84
CA LYS A 190 9.26 -18.07 7.69
C LYS A 190 8.36 -17.65 6.54
N TYR A 191 8.91 -16.85 5.64
CA TYR A 191 8.29 -16.61 4.34
C TYR A 191 8.38 -17.89 3.50
N HIS A 192 7.26 -18.34 2.93
CA HIS A 192 7.24 -19.57 2.13
C HIS A 192 7.41 -19.28 0.63
N GLY A 193 8.39 -19.95 0.03
CA GLY A 193 8.74 -19.79 -1.38
C GLY A 193 9.79 -18.70 -1.62
N GLU A 194 10.05 -18.42 -2.90
CA GLU A 194 11.04 -17.42 -3.29
C GLU A 194 10.50 -15.99 -3.10
N LEU A 195 11.38 -15.09 -2.68
CA LEU A 195 11.08 -13.66 -2.63
C LEU A 195 10.87 -13.14 -4.06
N PRO A 196 9.82 -12.33 -4.29
CA PRO A 196 9.60 -11.73 -5.60
C PRO A 196 10.67 -10.69 -5.94
N GLU A 197 10.83 -10.39 -7.22
CA GLU A 197 11.73 -9.33 -7.68
C GLU A 197 11.40 -7.99 -6.99
N GLY A 198 12.42 -7.30 -6.48
CA GLY A 198 12.27 -6.05 -5.75
C GLY A 198 12.02 -6.19 -4.25
N ASN A 199 11.82 -7.41 -3.73
CA ASN A 199 11.72 -7.66 -2.28
C ASN A 199 13.13 -7.87 -1.68
N ASP A 200 13.52 -6.98 -0.77
CA ASP A 200 14.83 -6.96 -0.09
C ASP A 200 14.82 -7.71 1.27
N GLY A 201 13.73 -8.41 1.57
CA GLY A 201 13.52 -9.14 2.82
C GLY A 201 13.21 -8.25 4.03
N LEU A 202 12.95 -6.96 3.85
CA LEU A 202 12.46 -6.09 4.94
C LEU A 202 11.10 -6.59 5.47
N GLY A 203 10.96 -6.68 6.79
CA GLY A 203 9.76 -7.14 7.50
C GLY A 203 9.73 -8.65 7.72
N LEU A 204 10.81 -9.37 7.41
CA LEU A 204 10.90 -10.83 7.57
C LEU A 204 11.83 -11.27 8.71
N MET A 205 12.69 -10.38 9.21
CA MET A 205 13.65 -10.73 10.27
C MET A 205 12.91 -11.01 11.59
N LEU A 206 11.85 -10.28 11.90
CA LEU A 206 11.13 -10.42 13.17
C LEU A 206 9.88 -11.29 13.08
N LEU A 207 9.77 -12.19 12.09
CA LEU A 207 8.67 -13.15 12.02
C LEU A 207 8.64 -14.04 13.27
N GLY A 208 7.48 -14.11 13.91
CA GLY A 208 7.24 -14.89 15.12
C GLY A 208 7.62 -14.20 16.44
N VAL A 209 8.11 -12.96 16.37
CA VAL A 209 8.53 -12.16 17.53
C VAL A 209 7.59 -10.97 17.71
#